data_AF-A0AAD1J0T9-F1
#
_entry.id   AF-A0AAD1J0T9-F1
#
_cell.length_a   1.000
_cell.length_b   1.000
_cell.length_c   1.000
_cell.angle_alpha   90.00
_cell.angle_beta   90.00
_cell.angle_gamma   90.00
#
_symmetry.space_group_name_H-M   'P 1'
#
loop_
_entity.id
_entity.type
_entity.pdbx_description
1 polymer ?
#
loop_
_entity_poly.entity_id
_entity_poly.type
_entity_poly.pdbx_seq_one_letter_code
_entity_poly.pdbx_strand_id
1 'polypeptide(L)'
;MASVRLFVADRGEWDELTDGDRDAVRVSAPDLQQARRARARIRAGADDVAVILDVTVAVGADFRSARTAFRPDADGDGTVRYAGTLDGLAGLIADIETADVADGVTLLAAAPRQDLWALGRDVLARLALRGQPRAS
;
A
#
# COMPACT_ATOMS: atom_id res chain seq x y z
N MET A 1 2.98 -19.26 -1.70
CA MET A 1 3.45 -17.89 -2.00
C MET A 1 2.52 -16.96 -1.27
N ALA A 2 3.00 -16.20 -0.29
CA ALA A 2 2.15 -15.23 0.37
C ALA A 2 1.81 -14.14 -0.65
N SER A 3 0.54 -14.05 -1.03
CA SER A 3 0.05 -12.92 -1.80
C SER A 3 0.04 -11.70 -0.88
N VAL A 4 0.68 -10.61 -1.31
CA VAL A 4 0.64 -9.32 -0.59
C VAL A 4 -0.82 -8.94 -0.28
N ARG A 5 -1.11 -8.57 0.97
CA ARG A 5 -2.46 -8.18 1.37
C ARG A 5 -2.72 -6.72 0.99
N LEU A 6 -3.92 -6.43 0.49
CA LEU A 6 -4.28 -5.08 0.06
C LEU A 6 -5.57 -4.63 0.73
N PHE A 7 -5.49 -3.47 1.36
CA PHE A 7 -6.60 -2.79 2.01
C PHE A 7 -6.83 -1.42 1.38
N VAL A 8 -8.04 -0.90 1.52
CA VAL A 8 -8.40 0.49 1.14
C VAL A 8 -9.00 1.17 2.35
N ALA A 9 -8.67 2.44 2.59
CA ALA A 9 -9.23 3.20 3.70
C ALA A 9 -10.16 4.32 3.22
N ASP A 10 -11.40 4.32 3.69
CA ASP A 10 -12.35 5.42 3.54
C ASP A 10 -12.95 5.79 4.90
N ARG A 11 -13.05 7.10 5.18
CA ARG A 11 -13.70 7.66 6.40
C ARG A 11 -13.27 7.05 7.75
N GLY A 12 -12.06 6.51 7.85
CA GLY A 12 -11.52 5.94 9.08
C GLY A 12 -11.75 4.43 9.23
N GLU A 13 -12.56 3.84 8.36
CA GLU A 13 -12.63 2.40 8.16
C GLU A 13 -11.62 1.97 7.10
N TRP A 14 -11.22 0.71 7.16
CA TRP A 14 -10.31 0.11 6.19
C TRP A 14 -10.81 -1.30 5.86
N ASP A 15 -10.94 -1.58 4.58
CA ASP A 15 -11.53 -2.80 4.07
C ASP A 15 -10.48 -3.61 3.33
N GLU A 16 -10.44 -4.90 3.58
CA GLU A 16 -9.58 -5.81 2.85
C GLU A 16 -10.16 -6.12 1.47
N LEU A 17 -9.35 -5.95 0.43
CA LEU A 17 -9.66 -6.39 -0.94
C LEU A 17 -9.16 -7.80 -1.24
N THR A 18 -8.18 -8.27 -0.46
CA THR A 18 -7.69 -9.65 -0.45
C THR A 18 -8.43 -10.49 0.59
N ASP A 19 -8.23 -11.81 0.55
CA ASP A 19 -8.80 -12.74 1.53
C ASP A 19 -7.65 -13.31 2.38
N GLY A 20 -7.16 -12.51 3.33
CA GLY A 20 -6.11 -12.92 4.25
C GLY A 20 -6.66 -13.57 5.52
N ASP A 21 -5.98 -14.60 5.99
CA ASP A 21 -6.41 -15.45 7.11
C ASP A 21 -5.86 -15.03 8.49
N ARG A 22 -4.81 -14.22 8.52
CA ARG A 22 -4.18 -13.70 9.74
C ARG A 22 -4.83 -12.42 10.23
N ASP A 23 -4.76 -12.18 11.53
CA ASP A 23 -5.13 -10.87 12.11
C ASP A 23 -4.23 -9.77 11.54
N ALA A 24 -4.83 -8.65 11.14
CA ALA A 24 -4.15 -7.54 10.50
C ALA A 24 -3.95 -6.37 11.47
N VAL A 25 -2.71 -5.90 11.60
CA VAL A 25 -2.35 -4.71 12.37
C VAL A 25 -1.97 -3.59 11.42
N ARG A 26 -2.73 -2.49 11.46
CA ARG A 26 -2.46 -1.28 10.69
C ARG A 26 -1.31 -0.48 11.27
N VAL A 27 -0.39 -0.03 10.43
CA VAL A 27 0.74 0.81 10.83
C VAL A 27 0.89 1.99 9.88
N SER A 28 1.00 3.19 10.46
CA SER A 28 1.45 4.39 9.74
C SER A 28 2.93 4.63 10.05
N ALA A 29 3.72 4.90 9.01
CA ALA A 29 5.13 5.26 9.13
C ALA A 29 5.52 6.27 8.04
N PRO A 30 6.37 7.26 8.36
CA PRO A 30 6.69 8.34 7.42
C PRO A 30 7.60 7.88 6.27
N ASP A 31 8.26 6.73 6.43
CA ASP A 31 9.13 6.14 5.43
C ASP A 31 9.21 4.61 5.59
N LEU A 32 9.73 3.92 4.57
CA LEU A 32 9.85 2.46 4.53
C LEU A 32 10.82 1.91 5.59
N GLN A 33 11.84 2.68 5.99
CA GLN A 33 12.80 2.24 7.00
C GLN A 33 12.12 2.18 8.38
N GLN A 34 11.29 3.17 8.70
CA GLN A 34 10.49 3.22 9.92
C GLN A 34 9.38 2.19 9.91
N ALA A 35 8.73 1.95 8.77
CA ALA A 35 7.76 0.86 8.60
C ALA A 35 8.39 -0.51 8.92
N ARG A 36 9.56 -0.81 8.33
CA ARG A 36 10.28 -2.06 8.58
C ARG A 36 10.65 -2.24 10.06
N ARG A 37 11.08 -1.15 10.73
CA ARG A 37 11.37 -1.17 12.17
C ARG A 37 10.11 -1.38 13.01
N ALA A 38 8.97 -0.82 12.62
CA ALA A 38 7.70 -1.04 13.30
C ALA A 38 7.27 -2.51 13.17
N ARG A 39 7.33 -3.07 11.96
CA ARG A 39 7.04 -4.49 11.71
C ARG A 39 7.90 -5.42 12.57
N ALA A 40 9.22 -5.22 12.58
CA ALA A 40 10.12 -6.04 13.38
C ALA A 40 9.78 -6.01 14.89
N ARG A 41 9.36 -4.85 15.40
CA ARG A 41 8.95 -4.71 16.81
C ARG A 41 7.63 -5.41 17.10
N ILE A 42 6.63 -5.27 16.22
CA ILE A 42 5.33 -5.92 16.38
C ILE A 42 5.50 -7.43 16.36
N ARG A 43 6.26 -7.94 15.39
CA ARG A 43 6.48 -9.38 15.23
C ARG A 43 7.25 -10.00 16.39
N ALA A 44 8.16 -9.25 17.01
CA ALA A 44 8.83 -9.70 18.25
C ALA A 44 7.87 -9.86 19.44
N GLY A 45 6.70 -9.22 19.42
CA GLY A 45 5.67 -9.32 20.46
C GLY A 45 4.49 -10.24 20.12
N ALA A 46 4.29 -10.56 18.83
CA ALA A 46 3.25 -11.45 18.34
C ALA A 46 3.67 -12.06 16.99
N ASP A 47 3.82 -13.39 16.95
CA ASP A 47 4.34 -14.07 15.75
C ASP A 47 3.31 -14.22 14.62
N ASP A 48 2.01 -14.14 14.92
CA ASP A 48 0.91 -14.48 14.01
C ASP A 48 0.03 -13.29 13.59
N VAL A 49 0.63 -12.12 13.44
CA VAL A 49 -0.07 -10.94 12.91
C VAL A 49 0.54 -10.49 11.57
N ALA A 50 -0.31 -10.08 10.64
CA ALA A 50 0.11 -9.42 9.41
C ALA A 50 0.24 -7.91 9.65
N VAL A 51 1.40 -7.34 9.33
CA VAL A 51 1.62 -5.90 9.47
C VAL A 51 1.30 -5.20 8.15
N ILE A 52 0.33 -4.30 8.18
CA ILE A 52 -0.22 -3.63 7.01
C ILE A 52 0.16 -2.14 7.04
N LEU A 53 0.92 -1.70 6.05
CA LEU A 53 1.47 -0.33 5.99
C LEU A 53 0.53 0.64 5.28
N ASP A 54 0.26 1.78 5.91
CA ASP A 54 -0.44 2.89 5.29
C ASP A 54 0.39 3.59 4.22
N VAL A 55 -0.17 3.68 3.01
CA VAL A 55 0.41 4.37 1.87
C VAL A 55 -0.60 5.36 1.30
N THR A 56 -0.27 6.65 1.39
CA THR A 56 -1.06 7.71 0.74
C THR A 56 -0.69 7.78 -0.73
N VAL A 57 -1.68 7.54 -1.59
CA VAL A 57 -1.51 7.39 -3.03
C VAL A 57 -2.20 8.50 -3.80
N ALA A 58 -1.49 9.04 -4.78
CA ALA A 58 -2.04 9.83 -5.88
C ALA A 58 -1.69 9.12 -7.19
N VAL A 59 -2.70 8.58 -7.87
CA VAL A 59 -2.51 7.92 -9.17
C VAL A 59 -3.20 8.75 -10.23
N GLY A 60 -2.43 9.22 -11.21
CA GLY A 60 -2.91 10.03 -12.32
C GLY A 60 -2.49 9.44 -13.66
N ALA A 61 -3.07 9.97 -14.75
CA ALA A 61 -2.67 9.60 -16.11
C ALA A 61 -1.21 10.01 -16.42
N ASP A 62 -0.71 11.04 -15.74
CA ASP A 62 0.68 11.48 -15.80
C ASP A 62 1.22 11.89 -14.42
N PHE A 63 2.55 11.91 -14.30
CA PHE A 63 3.27 12.21 -13.07
C PHE A 63 2.97 13.62 -12.52
N ARG A 64 2.73 14.59 -13.41
CA ARG A 64 2.45 15.98 -13.00
C ARG A 64 1.11 16.07 -12.28
N SER A 65 0.09 15.41 -12.83
CA SER A 65 -1.27 15.34 -12.28
C SER A 65 -1.30 14.63 -10.93
N ALA A 66 -0.54 13.53 -10.78
CA ALA A 66 -0.40 12.83 -9.50
C ALA A 66 0.28 13.70 -8.44
N ARG A 67 1.35 14.43 -8.81
CA ARG A 67 2.10 15.26 -7.86
C ARG A 67 1.31 16.46 -7.35
N THR A 68 0.41 17.02 -8.14
CA THR A 68 -0.47 18.11 -7.70
C THR A 68 -1.50 17.72 -6.64
N ALA A 69 -1.76 16.43 -6.45
CA ALA A 69 -2.64 15.96 -5.38
C ALA A 69 -2.02 16.15 -3.98
N PHE A 70 -0.69 16.12 -3.88
CA PHE A 70 0.02 16.41 -2.64
C PHE A 70 0.24 17.91 -2.53
N ARG A 71 -0.60 18.61 -1.75
CA ARG A 71 -0.36 20.02 -1.43
C ARG A 71 0.89 20.14 -0.56
N PRO A 72 1.75 21.16 -0.80
CA PRO A 72 2.98 21.36 -0.03
C PRO A 72 2.73 21.63 1.46
N ASP A 73 1.57 22.18 1.83
CA ASP A 73 1.22 22.53 3.22
C ASP A 73 0.34 21.48 3.92
N ALA A 74 0.04 20.36 3.26
CA ALA A 74 -0.54 19.22 3.94
C ALA A 74 0.62 18.50 4.65
N ASP A 75 0.86 18.90 5.90
CA ASP A 75 1.77 18.21 6.82
C ASP A 75 1.69 16.72 6.56
N GLY A 76 2.84 16.11 6.29
CA GLY A 76 2.97 14.67 6.07
C GLY A 76 2.12 13.94 7.09
N ASP A 77 1.10 13.18 6.67
CA ASP A 77 0.18 12.43 7.53
C ASP A 77 0.89 11.34 8.35
N GLY A 78 2.23 11.37 8.41
CA GLY A 78 3.07 10.35 8.99
C GLY A 78 3.09 9.06 8.18
N THR A 79 2.68 9.11 6.91
CA THR A 79 2.55 7.95 6.01
C THR A 79 3.51 8.03 4.84
N VAL A 80 3.81 6.86 4.26
CA VAL A 80 4.54 6.77 2.99
C VAL A 80 3.67 7.36 1.88
N ARG A 81 4.22 8.27 1.08
CA ARG A 81 3.51 8.93 -0.03
C ARG A 81 3.98 8.38 -1.38
N TYR A 82 3.04 8.03 -2.24
CA TYR A 82 3.30 7.62 -3.63
C TYR A 82 2.54 8.53 -4.60
N ALA A 83 3.26 9.09 -5.58
CA ALA A 83 2.69 9.84 -6.69
C ALA A 83 3.18 9.23 -8.01
N GLY A 84 2.29 8.73 -8.84
CA GLY A 84 2.69 8.13 -10.10
C GLY A 84 1.58 7.39 -10.84
N THR A 85 1.96 6.26 -11.42
CA THR A 85 1.13 5.48 -12.33
C THR A 85 0.61 4.20 -11.68
N LEU A 86 -0.39 3.63 -12.35
CA LEU A 86 -0.78 2.22 -12.34
C LEU A 86 0.35 1.27 -11.92
N ASP A 87 1.24 1.08 -12.89
CA ASP A 87 2.27 0.06 -12.85
C ASP A 87 3.37 0.36 -11.83
N GLY A 88 3.64 1.64 -11.57
CA GLY A 88 4.60 2.04 -10.56
C GLY A 88 4.10 1.74 -9.14
N LEU A 89 2.81 1.93 -8.86
CA LEU A 89 2.22 1.59 -7.56
C LEU A 89 2.29 0.08 -7.32
N ALA A 90 1.90 -0.72 -8.32
CA ALA A 90 2.01 -2.17 -8.24
C ALA A 90 3.45 -2.65 -8.03
N GLY A 91 4.42 -1.99 -8.67
CA GLY A 91 5.85 -2.25 -8.45
C GLY A 91 6.29 -1.95 -7.01
N LEU A 92 5.93 -0.77 -6.50
CA LEU A 92 6.24 -0.38 -5.13
C LEU A 92 5.66 -1.37 -4.10
N ILE A 93 4.42 -1.82 -4.29
CA ILE A 93 3.77 -2.77 -3.37
C ILE A 93 4.48 -4.13 -3.39
N ALA A 94 4.89 -4.60 -4.56
CA ALA A 94 5.69 -5.82 -4.67
C ALA A 94 7.06 -5.65 -3.98
N ASP A 95 7.71 -4.49 -4.15
CA ASP A 95 9.00 -4.21 -3.50
C ASP A 95 8.87 -4.15 -1.97
N ILE A 96 7.77 -3.60 -1.44
CA ILE A 96 7.47 -3.55 0.01
C ILE A 96 7.38 -4.96 0.59
N GLU A 97 6.71 -5.87 -0.11
CA GLU A 97 6.58 -7.27 0.29
C GLU A 97 7.92 -8.00 0.21
N THR A 98 8.62 -7.90 -0.94
CA THR A 98 9.89 -8.62 -1.17
C THR A 98 11.01 -8.11 -0.26
N ALA A 99 10.99 -6.83 0.12
CA ALA A 99 11.95 -6.25 1.07
C ALA A 99 11.56 -6.46 2.55
N ASP A 100 10.49 -7.21 2.82
CA ASP A 100 10.00 -7.57 4.15
C ASP A 100 9.67 -6.32 5.02
N VAL A 101 9.26 -5.24 4.36
CA VAL A 101 8.88 -3.97 5.01
C VAL A 101 7.51 -4.12 5.68
N ALA A 102 6.56 -4.74 4.98
CA ALA A 102 5.20 -4.99 5.42
C ALA A 102 4.64 -6.25 4.73
N ASP A 103 3.66 -6.91 5.35
CA ASP A 103 2.96 -8.07 4.79
C ASP A 103 1.83 -7.64 3.82
N GLY A 104 1.51 -6.34 3.84
CA GLY A 104 0.50 -5.73 2.97
C GLY A 104 0.48 -4.22 3.10
N VAL A 105 -0.43 -3.57 2.38
CA VAL A 105 -0.61 -2.12 2.43
C VAL A 105 -2.07 -1.71 2.52
N THR A 106 -2.31 -0.55 3.13
CA THR A 106 -3.57 0.18 3.08
C THR A 106 -3.41 1.36 2.14
N LEU A 107 -4.26 1.45 1.12
CA LEU A 107 -4.29 2.61 0.23
C LEU A 107 -5.13 3.73 0.85
N LEU A 108 -4.52 4.92 0.95
CA LEU A 108 -5.16 6.16 1.40
C LEU A 108 -5.19 7.15 0.24
N ALA A 109 -6.33 7.81 0.01
CA ALA A 109 -6.44 8.76 -1.08
C ALA A 109 -5.72 10.07 -0.72
N ALA A 110 -4.80 10.52 -1.57
CA ALA A 110 -4.20 11.85 -1.45
C ALA A 110 -5.20 12.98 -1.73
N ALA A 111 -6.30 12.68 -2.43
CA ALA A 111 -7.34 13.65 -2.77
C ALA A 111 -8.75 13.02 -2.74
N PRO A 112 -9.81 13.76 -2.37
CA PRO A 112 -11.18 13.23 -2.19
C PRO A 112 -11.83 12.62 -3.44
N ARG A 113 -11.25 12.81 -4.63
CA ARG A 113 -11.83 12.36 -5.91
C ARG A 113 -11.30 11.01 -6.38
N GLN A 114 -10.36 10.40 -5.66
CA GLN A 114 -9.75 9.14 -6.07
C GLN A 114 -10.56 7.96 -5.51
N ASP A 115 -11.13 7.16 -6.40
CA ASP A 115 -11.82 5.93 -6.03
C ASP A 115 -10.78 4.85 -5.68
N LEU A 116 -10.57 4.64 -4.38
CA LEU A 116 -9.61 3.66 -3.87
C LEU A 116 -10.02 2.22 -4.13
N TRP A 117 -11.32 1.93 -4.17
CA TRP A 117 -11.82 0.59 -4.44
C TRP A 117 -11.53 0.18 -5.89
N ALA A 118 -11.81 1.07 -6.84
CA ALA A 118 -11.46 0.85 -8.24
C ALA A 118 -9.95 0.72 -8.41
N LEU A 119 -9.18 1.65 -7.82
CA LEU A 119 -7.72 1.62 -7.88
C LEU A 119 -7.14 0.33 -7.28
N GLY A 120 -7.62 -0.10 -6.11
CA GLY A 120 -7.15 -1.30 -5.44
C GLY A 120 -7.38 -2.56 -6.27
N ARG A 121 -8.55 -2.69 -6.92
CA ARG A 121 -8.81 -3.79 -7.86
C ARG A 121 -7.88 -3.76 -9.07
N ASP A 122 -7.63 -2.58 -9.63
CA ASP A 122 -6.68 -2.44 -10.74
C ASP A 122 -5.26 -2.84 -10.31
N VAL A 123 -4.83 -2.46 -9.10
CA VAL A 123 -3.53 -2.83 -8.54
C VAL A 123 -3.42 -4.35 -8.42
N LEU A 124 -4.44 -5.01 -7.85
CA LEU A 124 -4.48 -6.47 -7.73
C LEU A 124 -4.38 -7.16 -9.09
N ALA A 125 -5.10 -6.65 -10.10
CA ALA A 125 -4.98 -7.16 -11.46
C ALA A 125 -3.55 -7.03 -12.01
N ARG A 126 -2.86 -5.91 -11.74
CA ARG A 126 -1.45 -5.74 -12.16
C ARG A 126 -0.48 -6.62 -11.40
N LEU A 127 -0.68 -6.83 -10.11
CA LEU A 127 0.14 -7.74 -9.31
C LEU A 127 -0.02 -9.19 -9.80
N ALA A 128 -1.26 -9.62 -10.10
CA ALA A 128 -1.53 -10.94 -10.65
C ALA A 128 -0.83 -11.18 -12.01
N LEU A 129 -0.77 -10.15 -12.88
CA LEU A 129 -0.04 -10.24 -14.14
C LEU A 129 1.49 -10.33 -13.95
N ARG A 130 2.04 -9.70 -12.91
CA ARG A 130 3.47 -9.77 -12.58
C ARG A 130 3.88 -11.12 -11.97
N GLY A 131 2.99 -11.72 -11.19
CA GLY A 131 3.21 -13.03 -10.57
C GLY A 131 3.05 -14.23 -11.51
N GLN A 132 2.49 -14.02 -12.71
CA GLN A 132 2.41 -15.08 -13.71
C GLN A 132 3.80 -15.39 -14.30
N PRO A 133 4.23 -16.67 -14.32
CA PRO A 133 5.44 -17.04 -15.04
C PRO A 133 5.27 -16.67 -16.50
N ARG A 134 6.24 -15.93 -17.07
CA ARG A 134 6.25 -15.64 -18.51
C ARG A 134 6.27 -16.98 -19.25
N ALA A 135 5.17 -17.32 -19.93
CA ALA A 135 5.13 -18.46 -20.83
C ALA A 135 6.30 -18.36 -21.81
N SER A 136 7.23 -19.31 -21.71
CA SER A 136 8.40 -19.49 -22.57
C SER A 136 8.04 -20.42 -23.71
#